data_AF-A0A090T7K3-F1
#
_entry.id   AF-A0A090T7K3-F1
#
_cell.length_a   1.000
_cell.length_b   1.000
_cell.length_c   1.000
_cell.angle_alpha   90.00
_cell.angle_beta   90.00
_cell.angle_gamma   90.00
#
_symmetry.space_group_name_H-M   'P 1'
#
loop_
_entity.id
_entity.type
_entity.pdbx_description
1 polymer ?
#
loop_
_entity_poly.entity_id
_entity_poly.type
_entity_poly.pdbx_seq_one_letter_code
_entity_poly.pdbx_strand_id
1 'polypeptide(L)'
;MSNVDKASTLLRAWGVSANKVEQLRSAVTFDQQATHIIAIEECLVMLYSDKALREKFLSTPSKSVMFEGKKPLDIITSGELDKVTEAHYVIRSMLCV
;
A
#
# COMPACT_ATOMS: atom_id res chain seq x y z
N MET A 1 4.04 15.53 11.65
CA MET A 1 4.73 14.57 10.78
C MET A 1 4.10 14.68 9.40
N SER A 2 4.88 14.79 8.32
CA SER A 2 4.31 14.94 6.96
C SER A 2 3.67 13.63 6.47
N ASN A 3 2.75 13.70 5.51
CA ASN A 3 2.18 12.49 4.89
C ASN A 3 3.27 11.63 4.24
N VAL A 4 4.25 12.27 3.61
CA VAL A 4 5.45 11.64 3.03
C VAL A 4 6.22 10.82 4.08
N ASP A 5 6.48 11.38 5.26
CA ASP A 5 7.21 10.66 6.32
C ASP A 5 6.36 9.53 6.91
N LYS A 6 5.05 9.74 7.07
CA LYS A 6 4.11 8.71 7.54
C LYS A 6 4.04 7.54 6.56
N ALA A 7 3.85 7.81 5.27
CA ALA A 7 3.82 6.79 4.22
C ALA A 7 5.16 6.03 4.13
N SER A 8 6.29 6.73 4.21
CA SER A 8 7.62 6.08 4.24
C SER A 8 7.79 5.13 5.42
N THR A 9 7.27 5.50 6.60
CA THR A 9 7.28 4.66 7.80
C THR A 9 6.41 3.43 7.62
N LEU A 10 5.22 3.59 7.04
CA LEU A 10 4.31 2.47 6.73
C LEU A 10 4.92 1.50 5.73
N LEU A 11 5.50 2.00 4.64
CA LEU A 11 6.17 1.16 3.64
C LEU A 11 7.29 0.31 4.26
N ARG A 12 8.11 0.90 5.14
CA ARG A 12 9.14 0.14 5.87
C ARG A 12 8.52 -0.91 6.80
N ALA A 13 7.44 -0.58 7.50
CA ALA A 13 6.71 -1.51 8.36
C ALA A 13 6.11 -2.68 7.56
N TRP A 14 5.70 -2.45 6.31
CA TRP A 14 5.23 -3.48 5.39
C TRP A 14 6.35 -4.32 4.74
N GLY A 15 7.61 -4.06 5.08
CA GLY A 15 8.76 -4.82 4.60
C GLY A 15 9.41 -4.29 3.32
N VAL A 16 9.08 -3.06 2.89
CA VAL A 16 9.75 -2.42 1.75
C VAL A 16 11.17 -2.01 2.14
N SER A 17 12.15 -2.32 1.30
CA SER A 17 13.55 -1.97 1.57
C SER A 17 13.76 -0.46 1.63
N ALA A 18 14.69 -0.01 2.49
CA ALA A 18 14.98 1.42 2.64
C ALA A 18 15.33 2.10 1.30
N ASN A 19 16.13 1.43 0.46
CA ASN A 19 16.50 1.94 -0.86
C ASN A 19 15.26 2.19 -1.75
N LYS A 20 14.31 1.25 -1.78
CA LYS A 20 13.09 1.39 -2.58
C LYS A 20 12.19 2.51 -2.04
N VAL A 21 12.14 2.69 -0.72
CA VAL A 21 11.41 3.82 -0.10
C VAL A 21 12.01 5.17 -0.49
N GLU A 22 13.33 5.32 -0.48
CA GLU A 22 13.98 6.57 -0.91
C GLU A 22 13.82 6.82 -2.42
N GLN A 23 13.83 5.78 -3.24
CA GLN A 23 13.50 5.89 -4.67
C GLN A 23 12.08 6.41 -4.89
N LEU A 24 11.09 5.85 -4.17
CA LEU A 24 9.70 6.31 -4.24
C LEU A 24 9.58 7.74 -3.72
N ARG A 25 10.23 8.08 -2.62
CA ARG A 25 10.21 9.42 -2.03
C ARG A 25 10.72 10.50 -2.97
N SER A 26 11.65 10.15 -3.85
CA SER A 26 12.22 11.05 -4.85
C SER A 26 11.33 11.23 -6.08
N ALA A 27 10.24 10.47 -6.21
CA ALA A 27 9.29 10.60 -7.30
C ALA A 27 8.37 11.82 -7.12
N VAL A 28 8.09 12.52 -8.22
CA VAL A 28 7.22 13.72 -8.24
C VAL A 28 5.82 13.42 -7.70
N THR A 29 5.34 12.19 -7.89
CA THR A 29 3.99 11.74 -7.50
C THR A 29 3.90 11.25 -6.06
N PHE A 30 5.00 11.18 -5.31
CA PHE A 30 5.01 10.50 -4.01
C PHE A 30 4.12 11.17 -2.96
N ASP A 31 3.99 12.49 -2.99
CA ASP A 31 3.11 13.21 -2.06
C ASP A 31 1.64 12.81 -2.25
N GLN A 32 1.20 12.64 -3.50
CA GLN A 32 -0.14 12.15 -3.84
C GLN A 32 -0.30 10.67 -3.45
N GLN A 33 0.71 9.85 -3.73
CA GLN A 33 0.72 8.44 -3.34
C GLN A 33 0.67 8.26 -1.82
N ALA A 34 1.31 9.14 -1.06
CA ALA A 34 1.36 9.07 0.40
C ALA A 34 -0.05 9.10 1.01
N THR A 35 -0.94 9.92 0.47
CA THR A 35 -2.34 9.98 0.91
C THR A 35 -3.04 8.62 0.72
N HIS A 36 -2.84 7.98 -0.43
CA HIS A 36 -3.41 6.65 -0.69
C HIS A 36 -2.78 5.56 0.16
N ILE A 37 -1.46 5.58 0.38
CA ILE A 37 -0.75 4.63 1.22
C ILE A 37 -1.28 4.69 2.66
N ILE A 38 -1.51 5.89 3.19
CA ILE A 38 -2.07 6.08 4.53
C ILE A 38 -3.51 5.53 4.60
N ALA A 39 -4.35 5.85 3.61
CA ALA A 39 -5.72 5.35 3.55
C ALA A 39 -5.78 3.80 3.40
N ILE A 40 -4.82 3.20 2.69
CA ILE A 40 -4.68 1.74 2.59
C ILE A 40 -4.41 1.15 3.98
N GLU A 41 -3.50 1.71 4.78
CA GLU A 41 -3.27 1.21 6.15
C GLU A 41 -4.55 1.28 6.98
N GLU A 42 -5.29 2.39 6.90
CA GLU A 42 -6.55 2.55 7.62
C GLU A 42 -7.57 1.47 7.23
N CYS A 43 -7.68 1.17 5.93
CA CYS A 43 -8.54 0.08 5.46
C CYS A 43 -8.05 -1.28 5.96
N LEU A 44 -6.74 -1.55 5.92
CA LEU A 44 -6.16 -2.80 6.37
C LEU A 44 -6.37 -3.05 7.87
N VAL A 45 -6.28 -2.00 8.70
CA VAL A 45 -6.56 -2.07 10.15
C VAL A 45 -8.02 -2.47 10.40
N MET A 46 -8.95 -1.98 9.58
CA MET A 46 -10.37 -2.32 9.69
C MET A 46 -10.68 -3.73 9.18
N LEU A 47 -10.00 -4.17 8.10
CA LEU A 47 -10.16 -5.53 7.54
C LEU A 47 -9.54 -6.61 8.43
N TYR A 48 -8.39 -6.31 9.04
CA TYR A 48 -7.59 -7.29 9.76
C TYR A 48 -7.08 -6.69 11.07
N SER A 49 -7.63 -7.18 12.19
CA SER A 49 -7.22 -6.80 13.53
C SER A 49 -5.77 -7.20 13.85
N ASP A 50 -5.29 -8.31 13.27
CA ASP A 50 -3.92 -8.80 13.45
C ASP A 50 -2.95 -8.17 12.43
N LYS A 51 -1.81 -7.68 12.93
CA LYS A 51 -0.72 -7.14 12.11
C LYS A 51 -0.14 -8.18 11.14
N ALA A 52 0.06 -9.42 11.57
CA ALA A 52 0.60 -10.49 10.74
C ALA A 52 -0.34 -10.84 9.57
N LEU A 53 -1.65 -10.71 9.76
CA LEU A 53 -2.62 -10.89 8.67
C LEU A 53 -2.54 -9.76 7.64
N ARG A 54 -2.35 -8.51 8.08
CA ARG A 54 -2.12 -7.37 7.17
C ARG A 54 -0.86 -7.56 6.34
N GLU A 55 0.25 -7.91 6.99
CA GLU A 55 1.53 -8.16 6.32
C GLU A 55 1.43 -9.36 5.36
N LYS A 56 0.72 -10.43 5.77
CA LYS A 56 0.45 -11.58 4.90
C LYS A 56 -0.37 -11.20 3.68
N PHE A 57 -1.43 -10.40 3.84
CA PHE A 57 -2.24 -9.91 2.73
C PHE A 57 -1.38 -9.12 1.72
N LEU A 58 -0.56 -8.18 2.22
CA LEU A 58 0.30 -7.35 1.39
C LEU A 58 1.37 -8.15 0.63
N SER A 59 1.91 -9.19 1.24
CA SER A 59 3.02 -10.00 0.71
C SER A 59 2.59 -11.24 -0.08
N THR A 60 1.31 -11.59 -0.06
CA THR A 60 0.77 -12.76 -0.77
C THR A 60 0.20 -12.36 -2.12
N PRO A 61 0.56 -13.07 -3.21
CA PRO A 61 -0.14 -12.97 -4.48
C PRO A 61 -1.66 -13.08 -4.31
N SER A 62 -2.38 -12.02 -4.67
CA SER A 62 -3.83 -12.03 -4.56
C SER A 62 -4.45 -12.48 -5.88
N LYS A 63 -5.25 -13.55 -5.83
CA LYS A 63 -6.06 -14.02 -6.97
C LYS A 63 -7.31 -13.17 -7.20
N SER A 64 -7.51 -12.11 -6.40
CA SER A 64 -8.50 -11.10 -6.74
C SER A 64 -8.23 -10.64 -8.17
N VAL A 65 -9.31 -10.58 -8.96
CA VAL A 65 -9.28 -10.11 -10.36
C VAL A 65 -8.49 -8.80 -10.48
N MET A 66 -8.55 -7.98 -9.44
CA MET A 66 -7.95 -6.65 -9.38
C MET A 66 -6.43 -6.61 -9.10
N PHE A 67 -5.87 -7.68 -8.51
CA PHE A 67 -4.42 -7.76 -8.28
C PHE A 67 -3.73 -8.66 -9.30
N GLU A 68 -4.49 -9.34 -10.17
CA GLU A 68 -3.99 -10.20 -11.26
C GLU A 68 -2.92 -11.22 -10.84
N GLY A 69 -3.01 -11.75 -9.62
CA GLY A 69 -2.00 -12.67 -9.09
C GLY A 69 -0.69 -12.01 -8.67
N LYS A 70 -0.61 -10.68 -8.61
CA LYS A 70 0.51 -9.93 -8.03
C LYS A 70 0.29 -9.71 -6.54
N LYS A 71 1.38 -9.40 -5.84
CA LYS A 71 1.31 -8.99 -4.43
C LYS A 71 0.77 -7.56 -4.37
N PRO A 72 -0.21 -7.26 -3.49
CA PRO A 72 -0.67 -5.88 -3.31
C PRO A 72 0.48 -4.91 -3.04
N LEU A 73 1.48 -5.31 -2.26
CA LEU A 73 2.64 -4.48 -1.97
C LEU A 73 3.45 -4.11 -3.22
N ASP A 74 3.57 -5.01 -4.21
CA ASP A 74 4.30 -4.74 -5.44
C ASP A 74 3.57 -3.69 -6.29
N ILE A 75 2.23 -3.69 -6.28
CA ILE A 75 1.41 -2.68 -6.97
C ILE A 75 1.54 -1.33 -6.27
N ILE A 76 1.43 -1.31 -4.94
CA ILE A 76 1.53 -0.08 -4.13
C ILE A 76 2.92 0.55 -4.25
N THR A 77 3.97 -0.25 -4.45
CA THR A 77 5.37 0.22 -4.59
C THR A 77 5.85 0.34 -6.04
N SER A 78 4.93 0.24 -7.01
CA SER A 78 5.24 0.39 -8.44
C SER A 78 5.82 1.77 -8.79
N GLY A 79 5.44 2.81 -8.04
CA GLY A 79 5.75 4.20 -8.34
C GLY A 79 4.74 4.86 -9.28
N GLU A 80 3.74 4.12 -9.77
CA GLU A 80 2.68 4.64 -10.63
C GLU A 80 1.48 5.07 -9.79
N LEU A 81 1.10 6.36 -9.82
CA LEU A 81 0.01 6.88 -8.98
C LEU A 81 -1.30 6.13 -9.23
N ASP A 82 -1.68 5.93 -10.49
CA ASP A 82 -2.94 5.27 -10.85
C ASP A 82 -3.07 3.88 -10.24
N LYS A 83 -1.98 3.11 -10.21
CA LYS A 83 -1.93 1.78 -9.60
C LYS A 83 -2.11 1.83 -8.08
N VAL A 84 -1.52 2.82 -7.42
CA VAL A 84 -1.69 3.02 -5.97
C VAL A 84 -3.13 3.43 -5.65
N THR A 85 -3.70 4.33 -6.45
CA THR A 85 -5.09 4.78 -6.32
C THR A 85 -6.08 3.63 -6.54
N GLU A 86 -5.86 2.80 -7.57
CA GLU A 86 -6.66 1.60 -7.83
C GLU A 86 -6.56 0.59 -6.69
N ALA A 87 -5.33 0.28 -6.23
CA ALA A 87 -5.13 -0.61 -5.09
C ALA A 87 -5.87 -0.12 -3.83
N HIS A 88 -5.84 1.19 -3.56
CA HIS A 88 -6.62 1.79 -2.48
C HIS A 88 -8.13 1.55 -2.66
N TYR A 89 -8.69 1.81 -3.84
CA TYR A 89 -10.13 1.60 -4.06
C TYR A 89 -10.55 0.14 -3.92
N VAL A 90 -9.72 -0.78 -4.40
CA VAL A 90 -9.94 -2.23 -4.29
C VAL A 90 -9.88 -2.70 -2.84
N ILE A 91 -8.89 -2.26 -2.07
CA ILE A 91 -8.80 -2.64 -0.65
C ILE A 91 -9.98 -2.03 0.12
N ARG A 92 -10.36 -0.78 -0.18
CA ARG A 92 -11.51 -0.14 0.43
C ARG A 92 -12.83 -0.85 0.12
N SER A 93 -13.01 -1.38 -1.09
CA SER A 93 -14.25 -2.10 -1.44
C SER A 93 -14.42 -3.41 -0.68
N MET A 94 -13.33 -4.02 -0.19
CA MET A 94 -13.41 -5.21 0.67
C MET A 94 -14.06 -4.93 2.03
N LEU A 95 -14.12 -3.67 2.48
CA LEU A 95 -14.81 -3.29 3.73
C LEU A 95 -16.33 -3.28 3.61
N CYS A 96 -16.87 -3.22 2.39
CA CYS A 96 -18.31 -3.11 2.12
C CYS A 96 -18.97 -4.47 1.82
N VAL A 97 -18.31 -5.57 2.16
CA VAL A 97 -18.81 -6.94 2.04
C VAL A 97 -19.25 -7.44 3.41
#